data_AF-A0A8H7Y377-F1
#
_entry.id   AF-A0A8H7Y377-F1
#
_cell.length_a   1.000
_cell.length_b   1.000
_cell.length_c   1.000
_cell.angle_alpha   90.00
_cell.angle_beta   90.00
_cell.angle_gamma   90.00
#
_symmetry.space_group_name_H-M   'P 1'
#
loop_
_entity.id
_entity.type
_entity.pdbx_description
1 polymer ?
#
loop_
_entity_poly.entity_id
_entity_poly.type
_entity_poly.pdbx_seq_one_letter_code
_entity_poly.pdbx_strand_id
1 'polypeptide(L)'
;MMATEPIASGSGTMDIDSEKTPSTSQANPMADTFQTRRPRASSLPLQPSNLKVGYIYSSEMMNHFCPGGHPEQPLRIQQIWATIVNEQLHKRMKWMPIREVKKGEALLVHSEDHWNKVIAIQYLTDQQRADSVDYYEQMSLYVMSGTTRSALLSCGGVVEACLAVARNELKKTFAIVRPPGHHAEPDEHMGFCFFNNVAVAARVVQQRTKLKKILILDW
;
A
#
# COMPACT_ATOMS: atom_id res chain seq x y z
N MET A 1 -6.08 -57.07 -14.37
CA MET A 1 -5.18 -57.89 -15.21
C MET A 1 -4.12 -56.93 -15.75
N MET A 2 -3.00 -56.81 -15.02
CA MET A 2 -1.67 -57.41 -15.33
C MET A 2 -1.01 -56.70 -16.54
N ALA A 3 -0.06 -55.77 -16.33
CA ALA A 3 1.39 -55.97 -16.12
C ALA A 3 2.10 -56.25 -17.49
N THR A 4 3.26 -55.69 -17.86
CA THR A 4 4.59 -55.71 -17.20
C THR A 4 5.62 -54.88 -18.00
N GLU A 5 6.63 -54.31 -17.32
CA GLU A 5 7.97 -53.95 -17.87
C GLU A 5 8.86 -55.20 -18.09
N PRO A 6 10.03 -55.10 -18.76
CA PRO A 6 11.35 -54.98 -18.06
C PRO A 6 12.37 -54.06 -18.82
N ILE A 7 13.41 -53.39 -18.29
CA ILE A 7 14.60 -53.63 -17.40
C ILE A 7 15.81 -54.34 -18.03
N ALA A 8 17.00 -53.74 -17.78
CA ALA A 8 18.39 -54.27 -17.69
C ALA A 8 19.24 -54.42 -18.99
N SER A 9 20.58 -54.27 -19.02
CA SER A 9 21.63 -53.89 -18.05
C SER A 9 23.04 -54.10 -18.68
N GLY A 10 24.05 -53.36 -18.21
CA GLY A 10 25.48 -53.79 -18.10
C GLY A 10 26.34 -53.71 -19.38
N SER A 11 27.68 -53.60 -19.36
CA SER A 11 28.71 -53.56 -18.29
C SER A 11 30.11 -53.51 -18.93
N GLY A 12 31.13 -52.98 -18.22
CA GLY A 12 32.55 -53.40 -18.32
C GLY A 12 33.52 -52.44 -19.05
N THR A 13 34.47 -51.77 -18.36
CA THR A 13 35.90 -52.17 -18.06
C THR A 13 36.83 -52.08 -19.29
N MET A 14 38.09 -51.62 -19.28
CA MET A 14 39.14 -51.40 -18.26
C MET A 14 40.30 -50.58 -18.91
N ASP A 15 41.15 -49.96 -18.10
CA ASP A 15 42.32 -49.11 -18.42
C ASP A 15 43.50 -49.84 -19.11
N ILE A 16 44.35 -49.11 -19.87
CA ILE A 16 45.81 -49.36 -20.05
C ILE A 16 46.56 -48.00 -20.20
N ASP A 17 47.58 -47.80 -19.37
CA ASP A 17 48.61 -46.74 -19.40
C ASP A 17 49.59 -46.85 -20.59
N SER A 18 50.10 -45.73 -21.13
CA SER A 18 51.53 -45.59 -21.50
C SER A 18 51.97 -44.14 -21.86
N GLU A 19 52.86 -43.61 -21.01
CA GLU A 19 54.12 -42.88 -21.25
C GLU A 19 54.32 -41.72 -22.29
N LYS A 20 54.77 -40.59 -21.72
CA LYS A 20 55.94 -39.72 -22.02
C LYS A 20 56.00 -38.83 -23.30
N THR A 21 56.01 -37.53 -22.99
CA THR A 21 56.60 -36.30 -23.63
C THR A 21 57.96 -36.46 -24.34
N PRO A 22 58.51 -35.50 -25.14
CA PRO A 22 58.28 -34.02 -25.11
C PRO A 22 58.31 -33.25 -26.46
N SER A 23 57.96 -31.95 -26.42
CA SER A 23 58.81 -30.81 -26.85
C SER A 23 58.12 -29.69 -27.68
N THR A 24 58.41 -28.47 -27.21
CA THR A 24 58.60 -27.19 -27.93
C THR A 24 57.42 -26.42 -28.55
N SER A 25 57.07 -25.35 -27.81
CA SER A 25 56.94 -23.95 -28.24
C SER A 25 55.96 -23.58 -29.35
N GLN A 26 54.94 -22.80 -28.98
CA GLN A 26 54.75 -21.46 -29.55
C GLN A 26 53.85 -20.64 -28.62
N ALA A 27 54.34 -19.45 -28.25
CA ALA A 27 53.62 -18.48 -27.44
C ALA A 27 52.61 -17.71 -28.31
N ASN A 28 51.41 -17.49 -27.79
CA ASN A 28 50.45 -16.50 -28.29
C ASN A 28 50.02 -15.60 -27.12
N PRO A 29 50.06 -14.26 -27.26
CA PRO A 29 49.69 -13.34 -26.18
C PRO A 29 48.22 -12.89 -26.24
N MET A 30 47.77 -12.31 -25.12
CA MET A 30 46.52 -11.54 -24.89
C MET A 30 45.27 -12.39 -24.57
N ALA A 31 44.45 -12.09 -23.54
CA ALA A 31 44.27 -10.85 -22.78
C ALA A 31 43.81 -11.18 -21.34
N ASP A 32 44.35 -10.45 -20.36
CA ASP A 32 43.92 -10.47 -18.96
C ASP A 32 42.69 -9.57 -18.80
N THR A 33 41.50 -10.15 -18.92
CA THR A 33 40.25 -9.46 -18.58
C THR A 33 40.11 -9.39 -17.06
N PHE A 34 40.63 -8.31 -16.48
CA PHE A 34 40.24 -7.87 -15.13
C PHE A 34 38.74 -7.56 -15.11
N GLN A 35 37.92 -8.54 -14.75
CA GLN A 35 36.52 -8.30 -14.42
C GLN A 35 36.45 -7.42 -13.18
N THR A 36 36.12 -6.14 -13.38
CA THR A 36 35.82 -5.20 -12.31
C THR A 36 34.59 -5.71 -11.56
N ARG A 37 34.81 -6.22 -10.34
CA ARG A 37 33.73 -6.62 -9.43
C ARG A 37 32.80 -5.42 -9.22
N ARG A 38 31.51 -5.58 -9.58
CA ARG A 38 30.46 -4.63 -9.18
C ARG A 38 30.54 -4.41 -7.66
N PRO A 39 30.55 -3.17 -7.16
CA PRO A 39 30.54 -2.93 -5.73
C PRO A 39 29.27 -3.56 -5.14
N ARG A 40 29.43 -4.37 -4.08
CA ARG A 40 28.30 -4.83 -3.27
C ARG A 40 27.53 -3.61 -2.79
N ALA A 41 26.20 -3.66 -2.85
CA ALA A 41 25.33 -2.66 -2.29
C ALA A 41 25.80 -2.34 -0.85
N SER A 42 26.09 -1.07 -0.59
CA SER A 42 26.55 -0.66 0.74
C SER A 42 25.39 -0.86 1.71
N SER A 43 25.60 -1.75 2.68
CA SER A 43 24.75 -1.84 3.87
C SER A 43 25.09 -0.67 4.78
N LEU A 44 24.81 0.56 4.33
CA LEU A 44 24.81 1.69 5.26
C LEU A 44 23.72 1.40 6.28
N PRO A 45 24.03 1.45 7.59
CA PRO A 45 22.99 1.32 8.60
C PRO A 45 21.94 2.39 8.32
N LEU A 46 20.67 1.98 8.23
CA LEU A 46 19.54 2.90 8.18
C LEU A 46 19.68 3.84 9.37
N GLN A 47 20.16 5.06 9.14
CA GLN A 47 20.24 6.09 10.17
C GLN A 47 18.81 6.30 10.67
N PRO A 48 18.50 5.95 11.92
CA PRO A 48 17.15 6.08 12.44
C PRO A 48 16.78 7.56 12.34
N SER A 49 15.71 7.89 11.61
CA SER A 49 15.27 9.27 11.52
C SER A 49 14.97 9.78 12.94
N ASN A 50 15.63 10.86 13.36
CA ASN A 50 15.31 11.54 14.63
C ASN A 50 13.87 12.10 14.65
N LEU A 51 13.23 12.16 13.48
CA LEU A 51 11.84 12.60 13.30
C LEU A 51 10.89 11.67 14.07
N LYS A 52 10.19 12.24 15.05
CA LYS A 52 9.24 11.53 15.92
C LYS A 52 7.80 11.61 15.45
N VAL A 53 7.49 12.54 14.55
CA VAL A 53 6.14 12.77 14.02
C VAL A 53 6.12 12.42 12.55
N GLY A 54 5.22 11.54 12.13
CA GLY A 54 4.97 11.24 10.72
C GLY A 54 3.76 11.96 10.16
N TYR A 55 3.66 12.05 8.85
CA TYR A 55 2.45 12.48 8.17
C TYR A 55 2.13 11.61 6.96
N ILE A 56 0.84 11.51 6.65
CA ILE A 56 0.33 10.90 5.42
C ILE A 56 -0.46 11.95 4.67
N TYR A 57 -0.18 12.05 3.39
CA TYR A 57 -0.88 12.91 2.43
C TYR A 57 -0.66 12.35 1.03
N SER A 58 -1.70 12.41 0.20
CA SER A 58 -1.59 12.20 -1.24
C SER A 58 -2.59 13.08 -1.96
N SER A 59 -2.13 13.76 -3.00
CA SER A 59 -2.98 14.56 -3.88
C SER A 59 -3.93 13.69 -4.71
N GLU A 60 -3.70 12.37 -4.84
CA GLU A 60 -4.64 11.46 -5.54
C GLU A 60 -6.03 11.47 -4.90
N MET A 61 -6.13 11.71 -3.59
CA MET A 61 -7.41 11.85 -2.88
C MET A 61 -8.20 13.08 -3.32
N MET A 62 -7.60 14.00 -4.08
CA MET A 62 -8.28 15.16 -4.69
C MET A 62 -9.11 14.75 -5.92
N ASN A 63 -8.96 13.54 -6.44
CA ASN A 63 -9.72 13.05 -7.60
C ASN A 63 -11.19 12.75 -7.26
N HIS A 64 -11.54 12.60 -5.97
CA HIS A 64 -12.94 12.63 -5.53
C HIS A 64 -13.47 14.07 -5.56
N PHE A 65 -13.87 14.57 -6.72
CA PHE A 65 -14.22 15.98 -6.94
C PHE A 65 -15.55 16.14 -7.66
N CYS A 66 -16.48 16.90 -7.08
CA CYS A 66 -17.73 17.29 -7.71
C CYS A 66 -17.60 18.66 -8.41
N PRO A 67 -17.75 18.75 -9.74
CA PRO A 67 -17.69 20.03 -10.47
C PRO A 67 -18.77 21.03 -10.06
N GLY A 68 -19.95 20.56 -9.63
CA GLY A 68 -21.05 21.40 -9.17
C GLY A 68 -20.79 22.10 -7.83
N GLY A 69 -19.65 21.82 -7.19
CA GLY A 69 -19.34 22.26 -5.84
C GLY A 69 -20.01 21.37 -4.79
N HIS A 70 -19.35 21.22 -3.66
CA HIS A 70 -19.85 20.46 -2.51
C HIS A 70 -19.06 20.88 -1.25
N PRO A 71 -19.66 20.88 -0.05
CA PRO A 71 -18.95 21.26 1.18
C PRO A 71 -17.72 20.37 1.46
N GLU A 72 -17.85 19.07 1.20
CA GLU A 72 -16.72 18.13 1.15
C GLU A 72 -16.06 18.20 -0.23
N GLN A 73 -14.89 18.83 -0.31
CA GLN A 73 -14.19 19.11 -1.57
C GLN A 73 -12.67 19.01 -1.42
N PRO A 74 -11.91 18.80 -2.52
CA PRO A 74 -10.46 18.66 -2.51
C PRO A 74 -9.70 19.77 -1.79
N LEU A 75 -10.22 21.01 -1.85
CA LEU A 75 -9.62 22.18 -1.23
C LEU A 75 -9.37 22.00 0.28
N ARG A 76 -10.18 21.18 0.97
CA ARG A 76 -10.06 20.92 2.41
C ARG A 76 -8.70 20.32 2.78
N ILE A 77 -8.24 19.29 2.07
CA ILE A 77 -6.92 18.69 2.33
C ILE A 77 -5.79 19.50 1.73
N GLN A 78 -6.06 20.19 0.61
CA GLN A 78 -5.08 21.04 -0.05
C GLN A 78 -4.66 22.21 0.84
N GLN A 79 -5.61 22.85 1.52
CA GLN A 79 -5.32 23.97 2.43
C GLN A 79 -4.53 23.51 3.65
N ILE A 80 -4.89 22.38 4.26
CA ILE A 80 -4.12 21.80 5.38
C ILE A 80 -2.68 21.52 4.94
N TRP A 81 -2.50 20.90 3.77
CA TRP A 81 -1.17 20.62 3.23
C TRP A 81 -0.38 21.90 2.93
N ALA A 82 -1.01 22.90 2.32
CA ALA A 82 -0.40 24.19 2.05
C ALA A 82 0.08 24.87 3.34
N THR A 83 -0.71 24.86 4.41
CA THR A 83 -0.29 25.37 5.72
C THR A 83 0.93 24.63 6.26
N ILE A 84 0.94 23.29 6.21
CA ILE A 84 2.09 22.47 6.64
C ILE A 84 3.37 22.76 5.82
N VAL A 85 3.21 23.04 4.53
CA VAL A 85 4.31 23.40 3.63
C VAL A 85 4.83 24.81 3.94
N ASN A 86 3.94 25.80 4.02
CA ASN A 86 4.27 27.21 4.26
C ASN A 86 4.96 27.40 5.62
N GLU A 87 4.49 26.71 6.66
CA GLU A 87 5.09 26.69 8.00
C GLU A 87 6.33 25.78 8.10
N GLN A 88 6.76 25.18 6.98
CA GLN A 88 7.91 24.29 6.86
C GLN A 88 7.87 23.07 7.81
N LEU A 89 6.68 22.69 8.29
CA LEU A 89 6.49 21.57 9.22
C LEU A 89 6.86 20.24 8.59
N HIS A 90 6.58 20.06 7.28
CA HIS A 90 6.95 18.87 6.51
C HIS A 90 8.46 18.55 6.58
N LYS A 91 9.34 19.54 6.75
CA LYS A 91 10.80 19.32 6.91
C LYS A 91 11.16 18.69 8.25
N ARG A 92 10.26 18.82 9.24
CA ARG A 92 10.41 18.30 10.62
C ARG A 92 9.55 17.07 10.88
N MET A 93 8.88 16.55 9.85
CA MET A 93 8.00 15.38 9.95
C MET A 93 8.44 14.33 8.95
N LYS A 94 8.27 13.06 9.31
CA LYS A 94 8.58 11.94 8.41
C LYS A 94 7.41 11.74 7.44
N TRP A 95 7.64 11.93 6.15
CA TRP A 95 6.67 11.50 5.15
C TRP A 95 6.49 9.98 5.22
N MET A 96 5.24 9.53 5.21
CA MET A 96 4.88 8.12 5.16
C MET A 96 4.18 7.80 3.84
N PRO A 97 4.57 6.71 3.16
CA PRO A 97 3.89 6.29 1.95
C PRO A 97 2.44 5.89 2.27
N ILE A 98 1.52 6.27 1.39
CA ILE A 98 0.12 5.85 1.45
C ILE A 98 -0.06 4.59 0.61
N ARG A 99 -1.03 3.76 0.98
CA ARG A 99 -1.50 2.65 0.17
C ARG A 99 -3.01 2.54 0.28
N GLU A 100 -3.61 1.79 -0.64
CA GLU A 100 -5.01 1.40 -0.50
C GLU A 100 -5.19 0.47 0.71
N VAL A 101 -6.32 0.62 1.39
CA VAL A 101 -6.80 -0.38 2.36
C VAL A 101 -7.05 -1.69 1.63
N LYS A 102 -6.65 -2.81 2.25
CA LYS A 102 -6.91 -4.14 1.69
C LYS A 102 -8.33 -4.57 2.04
N LYS A 103 -8.98 -5.35 1.18
CA LYS A 103 -10.31 -5.93 1.45
C LYS A 103 -10.40 -6.55 2.85
N GLY A 104 -9.47 -7.45 3.19
CA GLY A 104 -9.46 -8.10 4.50
C GLY A 104 -9.23 -7.16 5.70
N GLU A 105 -8.69 -5.96 5.50
CA GLU A 105 -8.62 -4.93 6.54
C GLU A 105 -9.96 -4.20 6.69
N ALA A 106 -10.58 -3.80 5.59
CA ALA A 106 -11.90 -3.16 5.59
C ALA A 106 -12.98 -4.08 6.19
N LEU A 107 -12.92 -5.38 5.89
CA LEU A 107 -13.85 -6.39 6.41
C LEU A 107 -13.76 -6.64 7.92
N LEU A 108 -12.79 -6.03 8.62
CA LEU A 108 -12.77 -6.06 10.10
C LEU A 108 -13.87 -5.18 10.73
N VAL A 109 -14.50 -4.32 9.93
CA VAL A 109 -15.54 -3.37 10.33
C VAL A 109 -16.74 -3.44 9.40
N HIS A 110 -16.49 -3.47 8.09
CA HIS A 110 -17.55 -3.42 7.08
C HIS A 110 -17.91 -4.81 6.57
N SER A 111 -19.14 -4.97 6.08
CA SER A 111 -19.54 -6.19 5.39
C SER A 111 -18.93 -6.30 4.00
N GLU A 112 -19.00 -7.51 3.45
CA GLU A 112 -18.59 -7.75 2.07
C GLU A 112 -19.48 -7.00 1.07
N ASP A 113 -20.76 -6.85 1.37
CA ASP A 113 -21.69 -6.05 0.56
C ASP A 113 -21.28 -4.57 0.53
N HIS A 114 -21.00 -3.98 1.69
CA HIS A 114 -20.49 -2.61 1.78
C HIS A 114 -19.20 -2.42 0.98
N TRP A 115 -18.22 -3.34 1.12
CA TRP A 115 -17.01 -3.31 0.30
C TRP A 115 -17.35 -3.30 -1.20
N ASN A 116 -18.24 -4.20 -1.64
CA ASN A 116 -18.63 -4.30 -3.04
C ASN A 116 -19.33 -3.03 -3.54
N LYS A 117 -20.21 -2.40 -2.74
CA LYS A 117 -20.84 -1.11 -3.05
C LYS A 117 -19.79 -0.04 -3.33
N VAL A 118 -18.82 0.14 -2.43
CA VAL A 118 -17.76 1.16 -2.58
C VAL A 118 -16.87 0.89 -3.80
N ILE A 119 -16.53 -0.38 -4.06
CA ILE A 119 -15.74 -0.76 -5.24
C ILE A 119 -16.55 -0.57 -6.54
N ALA A 120 -17.85 -0.83 -6.53
CA ALA A 120 -18.70 -0.71 -7.71
C ALA A 120 -18.76 0.73 -8.27
N ILE A 121 -18.59 1.76 -7.42
CA ILE A 121 -18.64 3.17 -7.81
C ILE A 121 -17.68 3.50 -8.97
N GLN A 122 -16.48 2.93 -8.99
CA GLN A 122 -15.50 3.20 -10.04
C GLN A 122 -15.91 2.69 -11.42
N TYR A 123 -16.86 1.75 -11.47
CA TYR A 123 -17.37 1.14 -12.71
C TYR A 123 -18.65 1.78 -13.21
N LEU A 124 -19.23 2.74 -12.47
CA LEU A 124 -20.40 3.48 -12.94
C LEU A 124 -20.06 4.27 -14.22
N THR A 125 -20.96 4.28 -15.19
CA THR A 125 -20.88 5.20 -16.32
C THR A 125 -21.24 6.61 -15.89
N ASP A 126 -20.98 7.61 -16.75
CA ASP A 126 -21.43 8.98 -16.48
C ASP A 126 -22.95 9.07 -16.34
N GLN A 127 -23.69 8.34 -17.17
CA GLN A 127 -25.15 8.28 -17.09
C GLN A 127 -25.61 7.66 -15.76
N GLN A 128 -25.04 6.51 -15.37
CA GLN A 128 -25.41 5.87 -14.10
C GLN A 128 -25.08 6.74 -12.88
N ARG A 129 -23.99 7.52 -12.93
CA ARG A 129 -23.69 8.52 -11.88
C ARG A 129 -24.74 9.63 -11.87
N ALA A 130 -25.11 10.16 -13.03
CA ALA A 130 -26.14 11.19 -13.13
C ALA A 130 -27.49 10.69 -12.59
N ASP A 131 -27.87 9.45 -12.93
CA ASP A 131 -29.13 8.83 -12.50
C ASP A 131 -29.16 8.49 -11.00
N SER A 132 -27.99 8.40 -10.35
CA SER A 132 -27.88 8.06 -8.93
C SER A 132 -27.66 9.26 -8.00
N VAL A 133 -27.66 10.50 -8.52
CA VAL A 133 -27.45 11.71 -7.72
C VAL A 133 -28.41 11.77 -6.53
N ASP A 134 -29.72 11.67 -6.76
CA ASP A 134 -30.74 11.74 -5.71
C ASP A 134 -30.54 10.67 -4.63
N TYR A 135 -30.11 9.47 -5.03
CA TYR A 135 -29.82 8.37 -4.10
C TYR A 135 -28.66 8.71 -3.16
N TYR A 136 -27.54 9.21 -3.71
CA TYR A 136 -26.38 9.57 -2.89
C TYR A 136 -26.61 10.83 -2.05
N GLU A 137 -27.34 11.82 -2.56
CA GLU A 137 -27.68 13.03 -1.80
C GLU A 137 -28.50 12.71 -0.55
N GLN A 138 -29.42 11.75 -0.60
CA GLN A 138 -30.18 11.29 0.57
C GLN A 138 -29.28 10.70 1.67
N MET A 139 -28.14 10.12 1.31
CA MET A 139 -27.14 9.63 2.25
C MET A 139 -26.09 10.69 2.62
N SER A 140 -26.29 11.95 2.18
CA SER A 140 -25.30 13.02 2.29
C SER A 140 -23.97 12.62 1.66
N LEU A 141 -24.00 12.16 0.42
CA LEU A 141 -22.87 11.73 -0.37
C LEU A 141 -22.93 12.33 -1.77
N TYR A 142 -21.78 12.33 -2.43
CA TYR A 142 -21.69 12.44 -3.88
C TYR A 142 -20.71 11.38 -4.37
N VAL A 143 -20.86 10.91 -5.61
CA VAL A 143 -19.93 9.95 -6.20
C VAL A 143 -19.46 10.39 -7.57
N MET A 144 -18.17 10.16 -7.80
CA MET A 144 -17.43 10.49 -9.03
C MET A 144 -16.45 9.35 -9.34
N SER A 145 -15.90 9.31 -10.55
CA SER A 145 -14.96 8.26 -10.97
C SER A 145 -13.75 8.08 -10.04
N GLY A 146 -13.24 9.17 -9.45
CA GLY A 146 -12.12 9.14 -8.50
C GLY A 146 -12.46 8.73 -7.06
N THR A 147 -13.73 8.43 -6.76
CA THR A 147 -14.22 8.22 -5.38
C THR A 147 -13.66 6.97 -4.74
N THR A 148 -13.79 5.81 -5.39
CA THR A 148 -13.32 4.53 -4.87
C THR A 148 -11.83 4.58 -4.53
N ARG A 149 -10.99 5.03 -5.48
CA ARG A 149 -9.54 5.18 -5.26
C ARG A 149 -9.23 6.11 -4.08
N SER A 150 -9.92 7.25 -4.00
CA SER A 150 -9.71 8.19 -2.89
C SER A 150 -10.11 7.58 -1.54
N ALA A 151 -11.25 6.88 -1.47
CA ALA A 151 -11.71 6.19 -0.26
C ALA A 151 -10.72 5.10 0.20
N LEU A 152 -10.22 4.30 -0.74
CA LEU A 152 -9.24 3.25 -0.46
C LEU A 152 -7.93 3.83 0.08
N LEU A 153 -7.42 4.90 -0.55
CA LEU A 153 -6.21 5.60 -0.10
C LEU A 153 -6.43 6.24 1.27
N SER A 154 -7.57 6.91 1.48
CA SER A 154 -7.90 7.56 2.75
C SER A 154 -7.85 6.58 3.91
N CYS A 155 -8.56 5.46 3.80
CA CYS A 155 -8.60 4.42 4.81
C CYS A 155 -7.23 3.75 5.02
N GLY A 156 -6.57 3.37 3.93
CA GLY A 156 -5.27 2.69 3.99
C GLY A 156 -4.15 3.59 4.54
N GLY A 157 -4.23 4.89 4.28
CA GLY A 157 -3.38 5.90 4.91
C GLY A 157 -3.55 5.90 6.43
N VAL A 158 -4.77 6.02 6.94
CA VAL A 158 -5.00 6.00 8.40
C VAL A 158 -4.51 4.70 9.03
N VAL A 159 -4.70 3.55 8.36
CA VAL A 159 -4.15 2.26 8.80
C VAL A 159 -2.62 2.31 8.94
N GLU A 160 -1.90 2.81 7.94
CA GLU A 160 -0.43 2.90 7.98
C GLU A 160 0.06 3.87 9.07
N ALA A 161 -0.59 5.04 9.20
CA ALA A 161 -0.28 6.01 10.26
C ALA A 161 -0.38 5.36 11.65
N CYS A 162 -1.50 4.69 11.94
CA CYS A 162 -1.71 4.02 13.22
C CYS A 162 -0.73 2.87 13.45
N LEU A 163 -0.43 2.05 12.42
CA LEU A 163 0.52 0.95 12.53
C LEU A 163 1.94 1.43 12.84
N ALA A 164 2.42 2.52 12.23
CA ALA A 164 3.76 3.04 12.50
C ALA A 164 3.92 3.48 13.97
N VAL A 165 2.89 4.09 14.56
CA VAL A 165 2.89 4.42 15.99
C VAL A 165 2.82 3.15 16.84
N ALA A 166 1.92 2.23 16.51
CA ALA A 166 1.73 0.99 17.26
C ALA A 166 2.96 0.06 17.25
N ARG A 167 3.78 0.15 16.19
CA ARG A 167 5.06 -0.57 16.05
C ARG A 167 6.26 0.20 16.62
N ASN A 168 6.03 1.36 17.23
CA ASN A 168 7.06 2.22 17.82
C ASN A 168 8.10 2.71 16.78
N GLU A 169 7.72 2.78 15.50
CA GLU A 169 8.52 3.36 14.42
C GLU A 169 8.48 4.90 14.47
N LEU A 170 7.34 5.43 14.92
CA LEU A 170 7.08 6.85 15.16
C LEU A 170 6.39 7.04 16.51
N LYS A 171 6.47 8.25 17.07
CA LYS A 171 5.78 8.59 18.32
C LYS A 171 4.37 9.12 18.11
N LYS A 172 4.16 9.85 17.00
CA LYS A 172 2.87 10.46 16.62
C LYS A 172 2.75 10.47 15.10
N THR A 173 1.54 10.52 14.60
CA THR A 173 1.26 10.65 13.16
C THR A 173 0.09 11.61 12.93
N PHE A 174 0.11 12.31 11.81
CA PHE A 174 -1.01 13.14 11.36
C PHE A 174 -1.40 12.74 9.93
N ALA A 175 -2.61 12.22 9.76
CA ALA A 175 -3.13 11.77 8.47
C ALA A 175 -4.04 12.84 7.86
N ILE A 176 -3.64 13.39 6.71
CA ILE A 176 -4.37 14.41 5.97
C ILE A 176 -5.07 13.68 4.82
N VAL A 177 -6.27 13.19 5.10
CA VAL A 177 -6.97 12.25 4.22
C VAL A 177 -8.38 12.73 3.85
N ARG A 178 -8.84 12.31 2.67
CA ARG A 178 -10.23 12.42 2.24
C ARG A 178 -10.58 11.30 1.25
N PRO A 179 -11.82 10.82 1.19
CA PRO A 179 -12.99 11.20 1.98
C PRO A 179 -12.84 10.90 3.49
N PRO A 180 -13.63 11.54 4.37
CA PRO A 180 -13.66 11.25 5.81
C PRO A 180 -14.18 9.82 6.08
N GLY A 181 -14.28 9.42 7.36
CA GLY A 181 -14.67 8.06 7.70
C GLY A 181 -15.64 7.83 8.87
N HIS A 182 -15.70 8.69 9.88
CA HIS A 182 -16.37 8.35 11.14
C HIS A 182 -17.89 8.06 11.06
N HIS A 183 -18.57 8.49 9.98
CA HIS A 183 -19.99 8.22 9.76
C HIS A 183 -20.29 6.93 9.00
N ALA A 184 -19.29 6.27 8.39
CA ALA A 184 -19.54 5.03 7.65
C ALA A 184 -19.90 3.91 8.62
N GLU A 185 -21.03 3.27 8.38
CA GLU A 185 -21.55 2.13 9.13
C GLU A 185 -21.02 0.80 8.57
N PRO A 186 -21.17 -0.32 9.29
CA PRO A 186 -20.73 -1.63 8.80
C PRO A 186 -21.29 -1.99 7.41
N ASP A 187 -22.55 -1.63 7.13
CA ASP A 187 -23.27 -2.05 5.93
C ASP A 187 -23.60 -0.90 4.95
N GLU A 188 -23.33 0.35 5.35
CA GLU A 188 -23.69 1.52 4.55
C GLU A 188 -22.69 2.67 4.64
N HIS A 189 -22.55 3.38 3.52
CA HIS A 189 -21.72 4.58 3.40
C HIS A 189 -22.63 5.80 3.45
N MET A 190 -22.24 6.82 4.22
CA MET A 190 -23.08 7.99 4.48
C MET A 190 -22.28 9.14 5.07
N GLY A 191 -22.83 10.35 5.08
CA GLY A 191 -22.21 11.51 5.73
C GLY A 191 -20.80 11.79 5.19
N PHE A 192 -20.64 11.79 3.87
CA PHE A 192 -19.37 11.91 3.15
C PHE A 192 -18.38 10.75 3.35
N CYS A 193 -18.72 9.73 4.14
CA CYS A 193 -17.81 8.66 4.55
C CYS A 193 -18.08 7.35 3.78
N PHE A 194 -17.05 6.83 3.11
CA PHE A 194 -17.13 5.57 2.37
C PHE A 194 -16.56 4.38 3.14
N PHE A 195 -15.57 4.59 4.01
CA PHE A 195 -15.08 3.59 4.95
C PHE A 195 -14.85 4.25 6.29
N ASN A 196 -15.04 3.52 7.38
CA ASN A 196 -14.73 4.01 8.71
C ASN A 196 -13.23 3.89 8.98
N ASN A 197 -12.47 4.87 8.46
CA ASN A 197 -11.01 4.90 8.51
C ASN A 197 -10.45 4.64 9.91
N VAL A 198 -11.05 5.26 10.93
CA VAL A 198 -10.60 5.17 12.33
C VAL A 198 -10.93 3.80 12.91
N ALA A 199 -12.15 3.30 12.71
CA ALA A 199 -12.53 1.97 13.18
C ALA A 199 -11.69 0.87 12.51
N VAL A 200 -11.51 0.94 11.19
CA VAL A 200 -10.69 -0.02 10.44
C VAL A 200 -9.24 -0.01 10.96
N ALA A 201 -8.63 1.17 11.10
CA ALA A 201 -7.27 1.28 11.65
C ALA A 201 -7.16 0.71 13.07
N ALA A 202 -8.14 0.98 13.94
CA ALA A 202 -8.17 0.43 15.30
C ALA A 202 -8.21 -1.11 15.29
N ARG A 203 -9.07 -1.72 14.47
CA ARG A 203 -9.18 -3.18 14.35
C ARG A 203 -7.91 -3.80 13.75
N VAL A 204 -7.33 -3.18 12.73
CA VAL A 204 -6.06 -3.63 12.14
C VAL A 204 -4.93 -3.57 13.17
N VAL A 205 -4.82 -2.50 13.96
CA VAL A 205 -3.82 -2.40 15.04
C VAL A 205 -4.02 -3.51 16.08
N GLN A 206 -5.26 -3.77 16.51
CA GLN A 206 -5.54 -4.85 17.47
C GLN A 206 -5.19 -6.24 16.94
N GLN A 207 -5.38 -6.47 15.63
CA GLN A 207 -5.09 -7.75 14.98
C GLN A 207 -3.58 -7.94 14.72
N ARG A 208 -2.86 -6.88 14.33
CA ARG A 208 -1.46 -6.97 13.88
C ARG A 208 -0.43 -6.62 14.95
N THR A 209 -0.86 -6.20 16.13
CA THR A 209 0.03 -5.82 17.23
C THR A 209 -0.45 -6.42 18.55
N LYS A 210 0.34 -6.19 19.62
CA LYS A 210 -0.01 -6.63 20.97
C LYS A 210 -1.01 -5.71 21.67
N LEU A 211 -1.35 -4.55 21.09
CA LEU A 211 -2.25 -3.57 21.69
C LEU A 211 -3.70 -4.07 21.64
N LYS A 212 -4.40 -4.07 22.79
CA LYS A 212 -5.78 -4.58 22.88
C LYS A 212 -6.82 -3.50 23.16
N LYS A 213 -6.44 -2.44 23.87
CA LYS A 213 -7.33 -1.33 24.22
C LYS A 213 -6.95 -0.11 23.38
N ILE A 214 -7.96 0.51 22.75
CA ILE A 214 -7.81 1.70 21.93
C ILE A 214 -8.86 2.69 22.40
N LEU A 215 -8.45 3.94 22.64
CA LEU A 215 -9.34 5.06 22.85
C LEU A 215 -9.50 5.81 21.52
N ILE A 216 -10.74 6.05 21.12
CA ILE A 216 -11.09 6.93 20.01
C ILE A 216 -11.73 8.18 20.62
N LEU A 217 -11.22 9.35 20.24
CA LEU A 217 -11.76 10.65 20.60
C LEU A 217 -12.21 11.34 19.31
N ASP A 218 -13.49 11.68 19.23
CA ASP A 218 -14.11 12.38 18.11
C ASP A 218 -14.60 13.75 18.62
N TRP A 219 -14.28 14.83 17.91
CA TRP A 219 -14.42 16.22 18.41
C TRP A 219 -14.99 17.18 17.37
#